data_AF-A0A5M9TN08-F1
#
_entry.id   AF-A0A5M9TN08-F1
#
_cell.length_a   1.000
_cell.length_b   1.000
_cell.length_c   1.000
_cell.angle_alpha   90.00
_cell.angle_beta   90.00
_cell.angle_gamma   90.00
#
_symmetry.space_group_name_H-M   'P 1'
#
loop_
_entity.id
_entity.type
_entity.pdbx_description
1 polymer ?
#
loop_
_entity_poly.entity_id
_entity_poly.type
_entity_poly.pdbx_seq_one_letter_code
_entity_poly.pdbx_strand_id
1 'polypeptide(L)'
;MDKQTILDVLNNLEVVDQQGGDEAWMLVDVTPEMIEELDHVGVEKETVLKYGDDESVCILALAFGEKYANFWHKGQLVNWPQEAVDLIEEMESALRS
;
A
#
# COMPACT_ATOMS: atom_id res chain seq x y z
N MET A 1 -7.47 14.21 3.48
CA MET A 1 -6.96 13.26 2.48
C MET A 1 -7.65 11.94 2.71
N ASP A 2 -8.31 11.40 1.69
CA ASP A 2 -9.01 10.14 1.78
C ASP A 2 -8.04 8.99 1.51
N LYS A 3 -7.82 8.13 2.50
CA LYS A 3 -6.93 6.97 2.36
C LYS A 3 -7.44 6.02 1.29
N GLN A 4 -8.76 5.91 1.11
CA GLN A 4 -9.32 5.00 0.13
C GLN A 4 -8.95 5.42 -1.30
N THR A 5 -9.04 6.71 -1.63
CA THR A 5 -8.65 7.21 -2.95
C THR A 5 -7.16 6.96 -3.24
N ILE A 6 -6.29 7.09 -2.24
CA ILE A 6 -4.86 6.74 -2.41
C ILE A 6 -4.68 5.26 -2.69
N LEU A 7 -5.34 4.40 -1.90
CA LEU A 7 -5.27 2.96 -2.09
C LEU A 7 -5.84 2.53 -3.44
N ASP A 8 -6.87 3.21 -3.94
CA ASP A 8 -7.44 2.93 -5.26
C ASP A 8 -6.43 3.24 -6.37
N VAL A 9 -5.66 4.33 -6.27
CA VAL A 9 -4.55 4.62 -7.20
C VAL A 9 -3.50 3.52 -7.09
N LEU A 10 -2.98 3.26 -5.89
CA LEU A 10 -1.89 2.29 -5.67
C LEU A 10 -2.24 0.87 -6.13
N ASN A 11 -3.49 0.43 -5.95
CA ASN A 11 -3.96 -0.90 -6.37
C ASN A 11 -4.15 -1.02 -7.90
N ASN A 12 -4.19 0.10 -8.63
CA ASN A 12 -4.33 0.11 -10.08
C ASN A 12 -3.01 0.32 -10.82
N LEU A 13 -1.91 0.61 -10.11
CA LEU A 13 -0.60 0.74 -10.72
C LEU A 13 -0.10 -0.60 -11.27
N GLU A 14 0.55 -0.55 -12.43
CA GLU A 14 1.17 -1.74 -13.04
C GLU A 14 2.42 -2.13 -12.26
N VAL A 15 2.40 -3.32 -11.67
CA VAL A 15 3.54 -3.88 -10.94
C VAL A 15 4.52 -4.48 -11.94
N VAL A 16 5.76 -3.95 -11.96
CA VAL A 16 6.82 -4.39 -12.87
C VAL A 16 7.65 -5.53 -12.30
N ASP A 17 7.76 -5.62 -10.98
CA ASP A 17 8.43 -6.73 -10.29
C ASP A 17 7.85 -6.92 -8.88
N GLN A 18 7.88 -8.16 -8.37
CA GLN A 18 7.34 -8.46 -7.04
C GLN A 18 7.95 -9.71 -6.41
N GLN A 19 8.05 -9.69 -5.08
CA GLN A 19 8.38 -10.84 -4.25
C GLN A 19 7.38 -10.98 -3.12
N GLY A 20 6.95 -12.22 -2.85
CA GLY A 20 6.14 -12.56 -1.69
C GLY A 20 6.94 -13.24 -0.57
N GLY A 21 6.28 -13.54 0.54
CA GLY A 21 6.88 -14.18 1.72
C GLY A 21 7.24 -13.18 2.80
N ASP A 22 8.23 -13.52 3.62
CA ASP A 22 8.61 -12.72 4.80
C ASP A 22 9.26 -11.37 4.42
N GLU A 23 9.85 -11.29 3.24
CA GLU A 23 10.47 -10.08 2.67
C GLU A 23 9.68 -9.60 1.46
N ALA A 24 8.36 -9.44 1.62
CA ALA A 24 7.49 -9.06 0.52
C ALA A 24 7.70 -7.62 0.03
N TRP A 25 7.75 -7.43 -1.29
CA TRP A 25 7.84 -6.13 -1.95
C TRP A 25 7.13 -6.17 -3.31
N MET A 26 6.70 -4.99 -3.78
CA MET A 26 6.10 -4.81 -5.11
C MET A 26 6.60 -3.48 -5.68
N LEU A 27 7.28 -3.54 -6.82
CA LEU A 27 7.85 -2.39 -7.50
C LEU A 27 6.95 -1.95 -8.65
N VAL A 28 6.80 -0.63 -8.78
CA VAL A 28 6.16 0.03 -9.92
C VAL A 28 7.13 1.06 -10.48
N ASP A 29 7.06 1.30 -11.79
CA ASP A 29 7.90 2.31 -12.44
C ASP A 29 7.49 3.72 -12.01
N VAL A 30 8.47 4.56 -11.71
CA VAL A 30 8.26 5.97 -11.42
C VAL A 30 8.13 6.73 -12.74
N THR A 31 6.88 7.00 -13.12
CA THR A 31 6.57 7.79 -14.32
C THR A 31 6.00 9.16 -13.94
N PRO A 32 6.09 10.17 -14.83
CA PRO A 32 5.43 11.46 -14.60
C PRO A 32 3.92 11.32 -14.38
N GLU A 33 3.27 10.41 -15.10
CA GLU A 33 1.84 10.13 -14.98
C GLU A 33 1.49 9.56 -13.60
N MET A 34 2.23 8.55 -13.13
CA MET A 34 2.04 7.99 -11.78
C MET A 34 2.25 9.05 -10.70
N ILE A 35 3.27 9.91 -10.83
CA ILE A 35 3.50 11.01 -9.89
C ILE A 35 2.33 12.01 -9.91
N GLU A 36 1.80 12.35 -11.07
CA GLU A 36 0.66 13.25 -11.22
C GLU A 36 -0.63 12.65 -10.62
N GLU A 37 -0.90 11.36 -10.85
CA GLU A 37 -2.03 10.65 -10.25
C GLU A 37 -1.95 10.64 -8.71
N LEU A 38 -0.76 10.39 -8.17
CA LEU A 38 -0.52 10.39 -6.73
C LEU A 38 -0.59 11.79 -6.12
N ASP A 39 -0.08 12.81 -6.81
CA ASP A 39 -0.18 14.21 -6.38
C ASP A 39 -1.64 14.67 -6.30
N HIS A 40 -2.47 14.29 -7.28
CA HIS A 40 -3.92 14.59 -7.29
C HIS A 40 -4.68 14.02 -6.08
N VAL A 41 -4.19 12.91 -5.50
CA VAL A 41 -4.78 12.31 -4.30
C VAL A 41 -4.06 12.72 -3.00
N GLY A 42 -3.08 13.63 -3.10
CA GLY A 42 -2.40 14.26 -1.98
C GLY A 42 -1.07 13.59 -1.56
N VAL A 43 -0.51 12.71 -2.39
CA VAL A 43 0.78 12.07 -2.14
C VAL A 43 1.87 12.78 -2.96
N GLU A 44 2.60 13.67 -2.28
CA GLU A 44 3.67 14.44 -2.91
C GLU A 44 4.80 13.54 -3.45
N LYS A 45 5.40 13.94 -4.57
CA LYS A 45 6.56 13.25 -5.17
C LYS A 45 7.67 12.94 -4.17
N GLU A 46 7.99 13.88 -3.27
CA GLU A 46 9.02 13.65 -2.26
C GLU A 46 8.68 12.47 -1.34
N THR A 47 7.40 12.28 -1.02
CA THR A 47 6.95 11.14 -0.22
C THR A 47 7.06 9.83 -0.99
N VAL A 48 6.71 9.82 -2.28
CA VAL A 48 6.88 8.64 -3.13
C VAL A 48 8.34 8.20 -3.17
N LEU A 49 9.25 9.13 -3.44
CA LEU A 49 10.68 8.85 -3.58
C LEU A 49 11.38 8.42 -2.29
N LYS A 50 10.76 8.57 -1.11
CA LYS A 50 11.30 8.00 0.15
C LYS A 50 11.29 6.47 0.16
N TYR A 51 10.43 5.86 -0.66
CA TYR A 51 10.21 4.41 -0.71
C TYR A 51 10.75 3.77 -1.99
N GLY A 52 11.65 4.47 -2.68
CA GLY A 52 12.18 4.08 -3.98
C GLY A 52 13.29 5.03 -4.44
N ASP A 53 13.40 5.17 -5.76
CA ASP A 53 14.27 6.11 -6.44
C ASP A 53 13.55 6.72 -7.66
N ASP A 54 14.30 7.38 -8.54
CA ASP A 54 13.74 8.00 -9.76
C ASP A 54 13.29 6.97 -10.82
N GLU A 55 13.60 5.68 -10.65
CA GLU A 55 13.24 4.60 -11.58
C GLU A 55 12.06 3.77 -11.06
N SER A 56 12.07 3.38 -9.79
CA SER A 56 11.04 2.50 -9.22
C SER A 56 10.72 2.81 -7.76
N VAL A 57 9.49 2.50 -7.35
CA VAL A 57 9.02 2.66 -5.97
C VAL A 57 8.34 1.40 -5.45
N CYS A 58 8.60 1.07 -4.18
CA CYS A 58 7.93 -0.04 -3.51
C CYS A 58 6.58 0.40 -2.93
N ILE A 59 5.47 -0.02 -3.57
CA ILE A 59 4.13 0.42 -3.17
C ILE A 59 3.66 -0.19 -1.84
N LEU A 60 4.18 -1.37 -1.47
CA LEU A 60 3.93 -1.93 -0.14
C LEU A 60 4.58 -1.08 0.95
N ALA A 61 5.85 -0.69 0.75
CA ALA A 61 6.58 0.12 1.71
C ALA A 61 5.94 1.50 1.86
N LEU A 62 5.56 2.14 0.74
CA LEU A 62 4.84 3.42 0.75
C LEU A 62 3.51 3.33 1.50
N ALA A 63 2.66 2.35 1.16
CA ALA A 63 1.32 2.26 1.73
C ALA A 63 1.33 1.97 3.23
N PHE A 64 2.21 1.08 3.70
CA PHE A 64 2.32 0.77 5.13
C PHE A 64 3.11 1.82 5.90
N GLY A 65 4.18 2.36 5.32
CA GLY A 65 5.03 3.39 5.94
C GLY A 65 4.26 4.68 6.23
N GLU A 66 3.47 5.14 5.26
CA GLU A 66 2.61 6.33 5.40
C GLU A 66 1.25 6.02 6.06
N LYS A 67 1.02 4.75 6.46
CA LYS A 67 -0.22 4.28 7.11
C LYS A 67 -1.47 4.51 6.26
N TYR A 68 -1.33 4.44 4.93
CA TYR A 68 -2.44 4.41 4.00
C TYR A 68 -3.16 3.07 4.05
N ALA A 69 -2.42 1.98 4.16
CA ALA A 69 -2.95 0.63 4.35
C ALA A 69 -2.63 0.11 5.77
N ASN A 70 -3.46 -0.80 6.26
CA ASN A 70 -3.17 -1.61 7.45
C ASN A 70 -3.20 -3.13 7.18
N PHE A 71 -3.74 -3.55 6.02
CA PHE A 71 -3.70 -4.95 5.60
C PHE A 71 -3.40 -5.12 4.11
N TRP A 72 -2.91 -6.30 3.78
CA TRP A 72 -2.93 -6.86 2.43
C TRP A 72 -3.98 -7.97 2.38
N HIS A 73 -5.00 -7.81 1.55
CA HIS A 73 -6.10 -8.76 1.44
C HIS A 73 -6.44 -9.05 -0.02
N LYS A 74 -6.41 -10.33 -0.40
CA LYS A 74 -6.78 -10.81 -1.74
C LYS A 74 -6.08 -10.06 -2.89
N GLY A 75 -4.81 -9.74 -2.72
CA GLY A 75 -4.02 -9.07 -3.75
C GLY A 75 -4.19 -7.55 -3.76
N GLN A 76 -4.74 -6.96 -2.71
CA GLN A 76 -4.98 -5.52 -2.62
C GLN A 76 -4.53 -4.95 -1.28
N LEU A 77 -4.03 -3.72 -1.31
CA LEU A 77 -3.85 -2.88 -0.15
C LEU A 77 -5.22 -2.42 0.35
N VAL A 78 -5.50 -2.61 1.63
CA VAL A 78 -6.76 -2.19 2.26
C VAL A 78 -6.50 -1.44 3.56
N ASN A 79 -7.44 -0.56 3.90
CA ASN A 79 -7.48 0.14 5.18
C ASN A 79 -8.81 -0.18 5.88
N TRP A 80 -8.78 -1.13 6.81
CA TRP A 80 -9.95 -1.51 7.58
C TRP A 80 -10.06 -0.71 8.88
N PRO A 81 -11.30 -0.41 9.34
CA PRO A 81 -11.51 0.23 10.63
C PRO A 81 -11.00 -0.65 11.77
N GLN A 82 -10.56 -0.05 12.87
CA GLN A 82 -9.95 -0.77 14.00
C GLN A 82 -10.87 -1.85 14.55
N GLU A 83 -12.18 -1.61 14.57
CA GLU A 83 -13.17 -2.59 15.03
C GLU A 83 -13.15 -3.89 14.19
N ALA A 84 -12.88 -3.79 12.89
CA ALA A 84 -12.75 -4.98 12.04
C ALA A 84 -11.42 -5.72 12.31
N VAL A 85 -10.37 -4.99 12.67
CA VAL A 85 -9.07 -5.56 13.03
C VAL A 85 -9.18 -6.35 14.33
N ASP A 86 -9.77 -5.75 15.36
CA ASP A 86 -9.93 -6.35 16.68
C ASP A 86 -10.74 -7.66 16.57
N LEU A 87 -11.80 -7.68 15.75
CA LEU A 87 -12.60 -8.88 15.50
C LEU A 87 -11.79 -10.03 14.86
N ILE A 88 -10.86 -9.71 13.95
CA ILE A 88 -10.01 -10.73 13.32
C ILE A 88 -9.05 -11.33 14.34
N GLU A 89 -8.42 -10.50 15.17
CA GLU A 89 -7.49 -10.95 16.21
C GLU A 89 -8.19 -11.83 17.27
N GLU A 90 -9.41 -11.46 17.68
CA GLU A 90 -10.22 -12.28 18.59
C GLU A 90 -10.55 -13.65 17.98
N MET A 91 -10.96 -13.67 16.70
CA MET A 91 -11.28 -14.92 16.00
C MET A 91 -10.04 -15.82 15.84
N GLU A 92 -8.89 -15.26 15.51
CA GLU A 92 -7.64 -16.03 15.41
C GLU A 92 -7.19 -16.59 16.76
N SER A 93 -7.35 -15.81 17.83
CA SER A 93 -7.04 -16.25 19.19
C SER A 93 -7.93 -17.43 19.61
N ALA A 94 -9.22 -17.38 19.31
CA ALA A 94 -10.18 -18.45 19.58
C ALA A 94 -9.92 -19.72 18.75
N LEU A 95 -9.35 -19.61 17.55
CA LEU A 95 -8.97 -20.77 16.73
C LEU A 95 -7.68 -21.46 17.21
N ARG A 96 -6.86 -20.76 18.00
CA ARG A 96 -5.60 -21.28 18.56
C ARG A 96 -5.77 -21.88 19.97
N SER A 97 -6.95 -21.73 20.59
CA SER A 97 -7.33 -22.31 21.90
C SER A 97 -8.04 -23.64 21.76
#